data_AF-A0A1Z8QP46-F1
#
_entry.id   AF-A0A1Z8QP46-F1
#
_cell.length_a   1.000
_cell.length_b   1.000
_cell.length_c   1.000
_cell.angle_alpha   90.00
_cell.angle_beta   90.00
_cell.angle_gamma   90.00
#
_symmetry.space_group_name_H-M   'P 1'
#
loop_
_entity.id
_entity.type
_entity.pdbx_description
1 polymer ?
#
loop_
_entity_poly.entity_id
_entity_poly.type
_entity_poly.pdbx_seq_one_letter_code
_entity_poly.pdbx_strand_id
1 'polypeptide(L)' 'MKVFFVAVLFLIPLYAWYKFIMKVDRVFFDGRTKDLFLYLVIGLGWILLLMGMVTMLGI' A
#
# COMPACT_ATOMS: atom_id res chain seq x y z
N MET A 1 -7.01 15.21 16.41
CA MET A 1 -7.26 15.77 15.06
C MET A 1 -6.11 15.50 14.08
N LYS A 2 -4.83 15.73 14.44
CA LYS A 2 -3.66 15.46 13.57
C LYS A 2 -3.60 14.02 13.02
N VAL A 3 -3.79 13.02 13.87
CA VAL A 3 -3.73 11.59 13.50
C VAL A 3 -4.77 11.21 12.44
N PHE A 4 -5.98 11.75 12.58
CA PHE A 4 -7.08 11.48 11.66
C PHE A 4 -6.82 12.10 10.27
N PHE A 5 -6.25 13.31 10.25
CA PHE A 5 -5.85 13.97 9.00
C PHE A 5 -4.77 13.19 8.26
N VAL A 6 -3.76 12.69 9.00
CA VAL A 6 -2.67 11.87 8.46
C VAL A 6 -3.22 10.56 7.89
N ALA A 7 -4.11 9.86 8.61
CA ALA A 7 -4.73 8.63 8.13
C ALA A 7 -5.53 8.82 6.83
N VAL A 8 -6.28 9.93 6.70
CA VAL A 8 -7.04 10.24 5.49
C VAL A 8 -6.12 10.59 4.32
N LEU A 9 -5.03 11.31 4.56
CA LEU A 9 -4.03 11.64 3.53
C LEU A 9 -3.36 10.39 2.96
N PHE A 10 -3.22 9.36 3.77
CA PHE A 10 -2.61 8.09 3.38
C PHE A 10 -3.55 7.15 2.62
N LEU A 11 -4.88 7.33 2.66
CA LEU A 11 -5.84 6.53 1.89
C LEU A 11 -5.67 6.70 0.36
N ILE A 12 -5.35 7.91 -0.09
CA ILE A 12 -5.18 8.26 -1.51
C ILE A 12 -3.98 7.51 -2.13
N PRO A 13 -2.75 7.58 -1.57
CA PRO A 13 -1.62 6.83 -2.10
C PRO A 13 -1.81 5.31 -1.97
N LEU A 14 -2.56 4.83 -0.96
CA LEU A 14 -2.89 3.41 -0.78
C LEU A 14 -3.74 2.89 -1.96
N TYR A 15 -4.76 3.65 -2.35
CA TYR A 15 -5.59 3.31 -3.51
C TYR A 15 -4.81 3.38 -4.82
N ALA A 16 -3.96 4.40 -5.00
CA ALA A 16 -3.10 4.53 -6.17
C ALA A 16 -2.10 3.36 -6.27
N TRP A 17 -1.51 2.94 -5.14
CA TRP A 17 -0.58 1.82 -5.03
C TRP A 17 -1.25 0.50 -5.41
N TYR A 18 -2.45 0.23 -4.87
CA TYR A 18 -3.23 -0.95 -5.25
C TYR A 18 -3.52 -1.01 -6.75
N LYS A 19 -3.95 0.11 -7.35
CA LYS A 19 -4.19 0.19 -8.80
C LYS A 19 -2.91 -0.03 -9.62
N PHE A 20 -1.79 0.48 -9.14
CA PHE A 20 -0.50 0.30 -9.79
C PHE A 20 -0.07 -1.18 -9.77
N ILE A 21 -0.17 -1.86 -8.63
CA ILE A 21 0.14 -3.29 -8.51
C ILE A 21 -0.73 -4.11 -9.45
N MET A 22 -2.05 -3.89 -9.45
CA MET A 22 -2.96 -4.61 -10.35
C MET A 22 -2.65 -4.38 -11.83
N LYS A 23 -2.20 -3.17 -12.20
CA LYS A 23 -1.79 -2.85 -13.56
C LYS A 23 -0.48 -3.54 -13.93
N VAL A 24 0.50 -3.55 -13.02
CA VAL A 24 1.79 -4.23 -13.21
C VAL A 24 1.58 -5.74 -13.31
N ASP A 25 0.79 -6.34 -12.43
CA ASP A 25 0.49 -7.77 -12.45
C ASP A 25 -0.12 -8.22 -13.79
N ARG A 26 -1.10 -7.45 -14.30
CA ARG A 26 -1.74 -7.71 -15.59
C ARG A 26 -0.78 -7.57 -16.78
N VAL A 27 0.16 -6.63 -16.73
CA VAL A 27 1.09 -6.35 -17.84
C VAL A 27 2.26 -7.33 -17.87
N PHE A 28 2.81 -7.70 -16.72
CA PHE A 28 4.06 -8.46 -16.65
C PHE A 28 3.85 -9.96 -16.47
N PHE A 29 2.71 -10.39 -15.92
CA PHE A 29 2.53 -11.77 -15.49
C PHE A 29 1.23 -12.41 -15.99
N ASP A 30 0.52 -11.79 -16.94
CA ASP A 30 -0.73 -12.31 -17.53
C ASP A 30 -1.81 -12.65 -16.48
N GLY A 31 -1.76 -12.04 -15.29
CA GLY A 31 -2.64 -12.40 -14.17
C GLY A 31 -2.43 -13.82 -13.60
N ARG A 32 -1.28 -14.46 -13.90
CA ARG A 32 -0.89 -15.78 -13.39
C ARG A 32 0.01 -15.73 -12.17
N THR A 33 0.52 -14.56 -11.78
CA THR A 33 1.23 -14.42 -10.51
C THR A 33 0.25 -14.72 -9.39
N LYS A 34 0.44 -15.93 -8.85
CA LYS A 34 -0.29 -16.46 -7.71
C LYS A 34 -0.44 -15.35 -6.68
N ASP A 35 -1.69 -15.10 -6.30
CA ASP A 35 -2.19 -14.28 -5.19
C ASP A 35 -1.16 -13.98 -4.09
N LEU A 36 -0.35 -14.97 -3.70
CA LEU A 36 0.74 -14.85 -2.74
C LEU A 36 1.71 -13.67 -2.98
N PHE A 37 2.19 -13.43 -4.22
CA PHE A 37 3.13 -12.33 -4.50
C PHE A 37 2.41 -10.97 -4.42
N LEU A 38 1.18 -10.91 -4.90
CA LEU A 38 0.32 -9.72 -4.82
C LEU A 38 0.03 -9.37 -3.34
N TYR A 39 -0.32 -10.36 -2.52
CA TYR A 39 -0.51 -10.22 -1.08
C TYR A 39 0.78 -9.80 -0.35
N LEU A 40 1.94 -10.30 -0.79
CA LEU A 40 3.24 -9.89 -0.24
C LEU A 40 3.55 -8.42 -0.53
N VAL A 41 3.32 -7.94 -1.76
CA VAL A 41 3.57 -6.55 -2.14
C VAL A 41 2.55 -5.60 -1.48
N ILE A 42 1.29 -6.02 -1.36
CA ILE A 42 0.27 -5.27 -0.60
C ILE A 42 0.64 -5.22 0.88
N GLY A 43 1.07 -6.34 1.47
CA GLY A 43 1.52 -6.42 2.85
C GLY A 43 2.73 -5.52 3.14
N LEU A 44 3.71 -5.50 2.23
CA LEU A 44 4.85 -4.56 2.29
C LEU A 44 4.40 -3.10 2.24
N GLY A 45 3.43 -2.77 1.38
CA GLY A 45 2.83 -1.43 1.32
C GLY A 45 2.17 -1.01 2.64
N TRP A 46 1.45 -1.94 3.29
CA TRP A 46 0.85 -1.72 4.61
C TRP A 46 1.88 -1.54 5.72
N ILE A 47 2.98 -2.31 5.70
CA ILE A 47 4.07 -2.19 6.67
C ILE A 47 4.74 -0.81 6.55
N LEU A 48 5.02 -0.36 5.32
CA LEU A 48 5.59 0.97 5.05
C LEU A 48 4.69 2.11 5.55
N LEU A 49 3.38 1.96 5.37
CA LEU A 49 2.38 2.91 5.87
C LEU A 49 2.29 2.94 7.39
N LEU A 50 2.29 1.76 8.03
CA LEU A 50 2.34 1.63 9.48
C LEU A 50 3.61 2.26 10.05
N MET A 51 4.78 2.01 9.44
CA MET A 51 6.02 2.67 9.84
C MET A 51 5.93 4.19 9.67
N GLY A 52 5.40 4.69 8.55
CA GLY A 52 5.21 6.13 8.33
C GLY A 52 4.28 6.79 9.37
N MET A 53 3.19 6.11 9.75
CA MET A 53 2.29 6.58 10.82
C MET A 53 2.98 6.57 12.18
N VAL A 54 3.73 5.52 12.51
CA VAL A 54 4.48 5.41 13.77
C VAL A 54 5.52 6.53 13.88
N THR A 55 6.27 6.82 12.82
CA THR A 55 7.24 7.93 12.79
C THR A 55 6.56 9.29 12.96
N MET A 56 5.37 9.50 12.37
CA MET A 56 4.61 10.75 12.55
C MET A 56 3.91 10.88 13.91
N LEU A 57 3.72 9.77 14.64
CA LEU A 57 3.03 9.72 15.92
C LEU A 57 3.96 9.70 17.14
N GLY A 58 5.23 9.34 16.98
CA GLY A 58 6.10 8.96 18.10
C GLY A 58 7.53 9.50 18.10
N ILE A 59 7.91 10.39 17.18
CA ILE A 59 9.12 11.22 17.28
C ILE A 59 8.72 12.68 17.11
#